data_AF-A0A378MUW5-F1
#
_entry.id   AF-A0A378MUW5-F1
#
_cell.length_a   1.000
_cell.length_b   1.000
_cell.length_c   1.000
_cell.angle_alpha   90.00
_cell.angle_beta   90.00
_cell.angle_gamma   90.00
#
_symmetry.space_group_name_H-M   'P 1'
#
loop_
_entity.id
_entity.type
_entity.pdbx_description
1 polymer ?
#
loop_
_entity_poly.entity_id
_entity_poly.type
_entity_poly.pdbx_seq_one_letter_code
_entity_poly.pdbx_strand_id
1 'polypeptide(L)'
;MWVFLLSSIIGYPAMYLFQRLFINTLAESPECKDYPTVISGYLGKNWGIFLGVLYFIVLVIWMFVYSTAITNDSASYLLTFGITNTLLSDNPFYGLVLICILVALSSRGEKLLFKISTFMVLTKLFVVAALGLAMIGMWQLHNIGAMPPFGKLIKDAIITLPFTLTSILFLQTLSPMVISYRAKEQSREVVRYKALRAMNIAFAILFITVFFYAVSFTLAMGREEALKAYEQNVSALAIAAQFFPGSWATYVGVALNIFAVMTAFFGYI
;
A
#
# COMPACT_ATOMS: atom_id res chain seq x y z
N MET A 1 -12.97 -14.35 -7.50
CA MET A 1 -13.07 -13.41 -8.65
C MET A 1 -14.30 -12.51 -8.59
N TRP A 2 -15.53 -13.03 -8.68
CA TRP A 2 -16.76 -12.21 -8.75
C TRP A 2 -16.91 -11.15 -7.64
N VAL A 3 -16.60 -11.52 -6.41
CA VAL A 3 -16.62 -10.62 -5.24
C VAL A 3 -15.65 -9.44 -5.44
N PHE A 4 -14.42 -9.73 -5.89
CA PHE A 4 -13.41 -8.71 -6.14
C PHE A 4 -13.80 -7.79 -7.30
N LEU A 5 -14.37 -8.33 -8.39
CA LEU A 5 -14.84 -7.53 -9.52
C LEU A 5 -15.96 -6.57 -9.10
N LEU A 6 -16.96 -7.06 -8.36
CA LEU A 6 -18.06 -6.22 -7.85
C LEU A 6 -17.53 -5.14 -6.91
N SER A 7 -16.63 -5.52 -6.00
CA SER A 7 -15.95 -4.58 -5.09
C SER A 7 -15.15 -3.53 -5.85
N SER A 8 -14.46 -3.91 -6.94
CA SER A 8 -13.64 -3.02 -7.78
C SER A 8 -14.46 -1.99 -8.54
N ILE A 9 -15.62 -2.39 -9.08
CA ILE A 9 -16.54 -1.51 -9.81
C ILE A 9 -17.05 -0.37 -8.91
N ILE A 10 -17.22 -0.64 -7.62
CA ILE A 10 -17.68 0.37 -6.65
C ILE A 10 -16.48 1.12 -6.04
N GLY A 11 -15.47 0.37 -5.62
CA GLY A 11 -14.36 0.87 -4.84
C GLY A 11 -13.48 1.85 -5.60
N TYR A 12 -13.05 1.52 -6.81
CA TYR A 12 -12.13 2.39 -7.55
C TYR A 12 -12.75 3.73 -7.95
N PRO A 13 -13.99 3.81 -8.47
CA PRO A 13 -14.64 5.10 -8.71
C PRO A 13 -14.82 5.92 -7.42
N ALA A 14 -15.21 5.28 -6.31
CA ALA A 14 -15.33 5.96 -5.02
C ALA A 14 -13.98 6.56 -4.59
N MET A 15 -12.88 5.80 -4.74
CA MET A 15 -11.54 6.28 -4.42
C MET A 15 -11.08 7.42 -5.32
N TYR A 16 -11.37 7.35 -6.62
CA TYR A 16 -11.07 8.43 -7.55
C TYR A 16 -11.77 9.72 -7.14
N LEU A 17 -13.07 9.64 -6.84
CA LEU A 17 -13.86 10.80 -6.40
C LEU A 17 -13.37 11.36 -5.06
N PHE A 18 -13.04 10.49 -4.12
CA PHE A 18 -12.55 10.89 -2.80
C PHE A 18 -11.19 11.60 -2.88
N GLN A 19 -10.23 11.05 -3.64
CA GLN A 19 -8.92 11.70 -3.84
C GLN A 19 -9.05 13.02 -4.60
N ARG A 20 -9.96 13.09 -5.59
CA ARG A 20 -10.26 14.33 -6.31
C ARG A 20 -10.85 15.40 -5.38
N LEU A 21 -11.78 15.01 -4.52
CA LEU A 21 -12.37 15.89 -3.52
C LEU A 21 -11.28 16.44 -2.58
N PHE A 22 -10.41 15.56 -2.08
CA PHE A 22 -9.30 15.94 -1.22
C PHE A 22 -8.36 16.98 -1.86
N ILE A 23 -7.96 16.77 -3.12
CA ILE A 23 -7.13 17.74 -3.86
C ILE A 23 -7.85 19.07 -4.04
N ASN A 24 -9.13 19.05 -4.42
CA ASN A 24 -9.90 20.27 -4.63
C ASN A 24 -9.98 21.09 -3.34
N THR A 25 -10.28 20.45 -2.21
CA THR A 25 -10.34 21.12 -0.90
C THR A 25 -9.00 21.73 -0.51
N LEU A 26 -7.89 20.99 -0.70
CA LEU A 26 -6.55 21.51 -0.39
C LEU A 26 -6.13 22.65 -1.31
N ALA A 27 -6.42 22.57 -2.60
CA ALA A 27 -6.08 23.60 -3.57
C ALA A 27 -6.88 24.90 -3.34
N GLU A 28 -8.12 24.80 -2.86
CA GLU A 28 -8.99 25.95 -2.57
C GLU A 28 -8.74 26.58 -1.19
N SER A 29 -8.15 25.83 -0.25
CA SER A 29 -7.90 26.30 1.12
C SER A 29 -7.05 27.59 1.18
N PRO A 30 -7.42 28.60 2.00
CA PRO A 30 -6.68 29.85 2.09
C PRO A 30 -5.31 29.71 2.78
N GLU A 31 -5.19 28.84 3.78
CA GLU A 31 -3.92 28.54 4.46
C GLU A 31 -3.31 27.23 3.96
N CYS A 32 -2.06 27.28 3.52
CA CYS A 32 -1.31 26.12 3.05
C CYS A 32 -0.64 25.40 4.23
N LYS A 33 -1.45 24.84 5.15
CA LYS A 33 -0.98 24.04 6.30
C LYS A 33 -1.51 22.61 6.17
N ASP A 34 -0.87 21.66 6.84
CA ASP A 34 -1.25 20.25 6.79
C ASP A 34 -2.73 20.06 7.17
N TYR A 35 -3.38 19.06 6.58
CA TYR A 35 -4.80 18.78 6.76
C TYR A 35 -5.27 18.73 8.24
N PRO A 36 -4.50 18.17 9.19
CA PRO A 36 -4.85 18.23 10.62
C PRO A 36 -4.87 19.65 11.19
N THR A 37 -3.99 20.53 10.69
CA THR A 37 -3.94 21.95 11.09
C THR A 37 -5.12 22.73 10.54
N VAL A 38 -5.55 22.43 9.30
CA VAL A 38 -6.76 23.00 8.71
C VAL A 38 -8.00 22.58 9.51
N ILE A 39 -8.14 21.29 9.84
CA ILE A 39 -9.25 20.79 10.66
C ILE A 39 -9.23 21.39 12.07
N SER A 40 -8.06 21.53 12.69
CA SER A 40 -7.91 22.18 14.00
C SER A 40 -8.31 23.66 13.97
N GLY A 41 -8.07 24.35 12.85
CA GLY A 41 -8.52 25.72 12.62
C GLY A 41 -10.05 25.85 12.58
N TYR A 42 -10.75 24.86 12.02
CA TYR A 42 -12.22 24.85 11.95
C TYR A 42 -12.90 24.40 13.27
N LEU A 43 -12.29 23.49 14.04
CA LEU A 43 -12.90 22.89 15.24
C LEU A 43 -12.51 23.58 16.57
N GLY A 44 -11.54 24.48 16.55
CA GLY A 44 -11.07 25.23 17.73
C GLY A 44 -9.97 24.50 18.54
N LYS A 45 -9.26 25.26 19.38
CA LYS A 45 -8.01 24.85 20.06
C LYS A 45 -8.10 23.52 20.82
N ASN A 46 -9.19 23.27 21.54
CA ASN A 46 -9.34 22.06 22.36
C ASN A 46 -9.58 20.80 21.51
N TRP A 47 -10.37 20.91 20.44
CA TRP A 47 -10.57 19.83 19.48
C TRP A 47 -9.33 19.56 18.65
N GLY A 48 -8.54 20.60 18.32
CA GLY A 48 -7.25 20.44 17.68
C GLY A 48 -6.26 19.63 18.52
N ILE A 49 -6.21 19.86 19.84
CA ILE A 49 -5.37 19.06 20.75
C ILE A 49 -5.86 17.61 20.80
N PHE A 50 -7.16 17.38 20.95
CA PHE A 50 -7.74 16.03 20.96
C PHE A 50 -7.42 15.25 19.68
N LEU A 51 -7.63 15.89 18.52
CA LEU A 51 -7.31 15.30 17.22
C LEU A 51 -5.81 15.08 17.03
N GLY A 52 -4.97 15.99 17.53
CA GLY A 52 -3.51 15.83 17.52
C GLY A 52 -3.04 14.62 18.34
N VAL A 53 -3.60 14.43 19.54
CA VAL A 53 -3.31 13.24 20.38
C VAL A 53 -3.80 11.96 19.69
N LEU A 54 -5.01 11.97 19.13
CA LEU A 54 -5.54 10.83 18.40
C LEU A 54 -4.65 10.48 17.19
N TYR A 55 -4.22 11.48 16.44
CA TYR A 55 -3.29 11.32 15.31
C TYR A 55 -1.96 10.73 15.77
N PHE A 56 -1.39 11.23 16.86
CA PHE A 56 -0.16 10.69 17.44
C PHE A 56 -0.30 9.21 17.85
N ILE A 57 -1.39 8.83 18.52
CA ILE A 57 -1.65 7.44 18.90
C ILE A 57 -1.72 6.55 17.65
N VAL A 58 -2.46 6.98 16.63
CA VAL A 58 -2.58 6.24 15.36
C VAL A 58 -1.20 6.06 14.70
N LEU A 59 -0.38 7.12 14.66
CA LEU A 59 0.99 7.03 14.13
C LEU A 59 1.84 6.01 14.90
N VAL A 60 1.80 6.02 16.23
CA VAL A 60 2.56 5.08 17.07
C VAL A 60 2.09 3.63 16.84
N ILE A 61 0.78 3.40 16.77
CA ILE A 61 0.23 2.06 16.48
C ILE A 61 0.74 1.56 15.12
N TRP A 62 0.64 2.37 14.06
CA TRP A 62 1.12 2.01 12.73
C TRP A 62 2.62 1.75 12.71
N MET A 63 3.40 2.55 13.43
CA MET A 63 4.86 2.35 13.58
C MET A 63 5.18 0.95 14.12
N PHE A 64 4.47 0.51 15.17
CA PHE A 64 4.66 -0.84 15.73
C PHE A 64 4.16 -1.95 14.81
N VAL A 65 2.99 -1.79 14.17
CA VAL A 65 2.45 -2.78 13.24
C VAL A 65 3.39 -3.02 12.06
N TYR A 66 3.96 -1.95 11.48
CA TYR A 66 4.91 -2.10 10.39
C TYR A 66 6.26 -2.66 10.84
N SER A 67 6.71 -2.32 12.05
CA SER A 67 7.92 -2.90 12.61
C SER A 67 7.79 -4.41 12.85
N THR A 68 6.68 -4.88 13.41
CA THR A 68 6.46 -6.32 13.64
C THR A 68 6.31 -7.07 12.33
N ALA A 69 5.63 -6.48 11.34
CA ALA A 69 5.57 -7.04 9.99
C ALA A 69 6.97 -7.21 9.38
N ILE A 70 7.83 -6.18 9.42
CA ILE A 70 9.21 -6.29 8.93
C ILE A 70 9.98 -7.38 9.67
N THR A 71 9.86 -7.43 11.00
CA THR A 71 10.59 -8.41 11.83
C THR A 71 10.18 -9.84 11.49
N ASN A 72 8.88 -10.11 11.38
CA ASN A 72 8.36 -11.44 11.09
C ASN A 72 8.67 -11.87 9.66
N ASP A 73 8.47 -10.97 8.68
CA ASP A 73 8.72 -11.28 7.28
C ASP A 73 10.22 -11.50 7.03
N SER A 74 11.07 -10.61 7.53
CA SER A 74 12.53 -10.77 7.40
C SER A 74 13.04 -12.04 8.08
N ALA A 75 12.53 -12.40 9.27
CA ALA A 75 12.88 -13.65 9.94
C ALA A 75 12.44 -14.90 9.15
N SER A 76 11.21 -14.90 8.62
CA SER A 76 10.68 -15.97 7.76
C SER A 76 11.53 -16.14 6.50
N TYR A 77 11.99 -15.05 5.92
CA TYR A 77 12.88 -15.07 4.76
C TYR A 77 14.29 -15.58 5.09
N LEU A 78 14.89 -15.15 6.20
CA LEU A 78 16.19 -15.67 6.63
C LEU A 78 16.17 -17.18 6.88
N LEU A 79 15.06 -17.70 7.43
CA LEU A 79 14.80 -19.13 7.57
C LEU A 79 14.64 -19.81 6.20
N THR A 80 13.84 -19.22 5.30
CA THR A 80 13.59 -19.77 3.95
C THR A 80 14.86 -19.83 3.10
N PHE A 81 15.80 -18.89 3.27
CA PHE A 81 17.10 -18.89 2.60
C PHE A 81 18.16 -19.77 3.27
N GLY A 82 17.82 -20.45 4.38
CA GLY A 82 18.76 -21.31 5.11
C GLY A 82 19.91 -20.55 5.79
N ILE A 83 19.79 -19.22 5.92
CA ILE A 83 20.79 -18.38 6.61
C ILE A 83 20.73 -18.64 8.12
N THR A 84 19.55 -19.00 8.64
CA THR A 84 19.32 -19.28 10.06
C THR A 84 18.46 -20.53 10.24
N ASN A 85 18.83 -21.38 11.21
CA ASN A 85 18.13 -22.63 11.51
C ASN A 85 16.88 -22.45 12.39
N THR A 86 16.65 -21.24 12.90
CA THR A 86 15.56 -20.87 13.80
C THR A 86 14.92 -19.56 13.36
N LEU A 87 13.65 -19.34 13.72
CA LEU A 87 12.93 -18.11 13.40
C LEU A 87 13.51 -16.95 14.26
N LEU A 88 14.26 -16.02 13.63
CA LEU A 88 14.88 -14.90 14.36
C LEU A 88 13.87 -13.94 15.00
N SER A 89 12.60 -13.97 14.56
CA SER A 89 11.52 -13.17 15.13
C SER A 89 11.22 -13.50 16.58
N ASP A 90 11.58 -14.71 17.04
CA ASP A 90 11.42 -15.11 18.44
C ASP A 90 12.40 -14.37 19.36
N ASN A 91 13.46 -13.78 18.81
CA ASN A 91 14.41 -12.99 19.56
C ASN A 91 14.04 -11.49 19.54
N PRO A 92 13.68 -10.88 20.69
CA PRO A 92 13.31 -9.47 20.77
C PRO A 92 14.41 -8.50 20.29
N PHE A 93 15.68 -8.91 20.36
CA PHE A 93 16.80 -8.08 19.93
C PHE A 93 16.84 -7.89 18.40
N TYR A 94 16.36 -8.86 17.62
CA TYR A 94 16.34 -8.76 16.17
C TYR A 94 15.39 -7.66 15.69
N GLY A 95 14.15 -7.66 16.22
CA GLY A 95 13.18 -6.61 15.94
C GLY A 95 13.66 -5.24 16.39
N LEU A 96 14.29 -5.15 17.57
CA LEU A 96 14.81 -3.89 18.11
C LEU A 96 15.91 -3.29 17.22
N VAL A 97 16.87 -4.10 16.75
CA VAL A 97 17.92 -3.64 15.82
C VAL A 97 17.31 -3.16 14.50
N LEU A 98 16.33 -3.88 13.96
CA LEU A 98 15.62 -3.47 12.73
C LEU A 98 14.91 -2.12 12.90
N ILE A 99 14.20 -1.91 14.02
CA ILE A 99 13.57 -0.63 14.33
C ILE A 99 14.61 0.49 14.39
N CYS A 100 15.73 0.28 15.10
CA CYS A 100 16.79 1.29 15.19
C CYS A 100 17.33 1.69 13.82
N ILE A 101 17.54 0.72 12.92
CA ILE A 101 17.98 0.98 11.54
C ILE A 101 16.93 1.78 10.76
N LEU A 102 15.65 1.39 10.86
CA LEU A 102 14.55 2.08 10.18
C LEU A 102 14.40 3.53 10.64
N VAL A 103 14.45 3.77 11.96
CA VAL A 103 14.38 5.11 12.54
C VAL A 103 15.62 5.94 12.17
N ALA A 104 16.81 5.34 12.16
CA ALA A 104 18.03 6.02 11.73
C ALA A 104 18.04 6.37 10.23
N LEU A 105 17.35 5.58 9.39
CA LEU A 105 17.15 5.89 7.98
C LEU A 105 16.10 6.99 7.79
N SER A 106 14.99 6.93 8.54
CA SER A 106 13.93 7.94 8.47
C SER A 106 14.38 9.29 9.05
N SER A 107 15.34 9.30 9.98
CA SER A 107 15.90 10.54 10.54
C SER A 107 16.89 11.26 9.61
N ARG A 108 17.23 10.68 8.44
CA ARG A 108 18.08 11.35 7.45
C ARG A 108 17.27 12.36 6.63
N GLY A 109 17.97 13.34 6.05
CA GLY A 109 17.33 14.47 5.36
C GLY A 109 16.34 14.05 4.26
N GLU A 110 15.26 14.82 4.14
CA GLU A 110 14.11 14.59 3.26
C GLU A 110 14.50 14.19 1.83
N LYS A 111 15.53 14.82 1.24
CA LYS A 111 15.98 14.52 -0.12
C LYS A 111 16.43 13.06 -0.31
N LEU A 112 17.12 12.49 0.69
CA LEU A 112 17.55 11.09 0.63
C LEU A 112 16.33 10.17 0.77
N LEU A 113 15.45 10.48 1.72
CA LEU A 113 14.22 9.73 1.96
C LEU A 113 13.32 9.70 0.71
N PHE A 114 13.11 10.84 0.05
CA PHE A 114 12.36 10.90 -1.21
C PHE A 114 13.01 10.08 -2.33
N LYS A 115 14.34 10.08 -2.45
CA LYS A 115 15.04 9.31 -3.49
C LYS A 115 14.92 7.80 -3.26
N ILE A 116 15.11 7.35 -2.01
CA ILE A 116 14.97 5.93 -1.64
C ILE A 116 13.50 5.49 -1.78
N SER A 117 12.54 6.29 -1.29
CA SER A 117 11.11 6.02 -1.43
C SER A 117 10.68 5.91 -2.89
N THR A 118 11.14 6.83 -3.75
CA THR A 118 10.86 6.77 -5.19
C THR A 118 11.39 5.49 -5.82
N PHE A 119 12.64 5.11 -5.51
CA PHE A 119 13.23 3.87 -6.01
C PHE A 119 12.40 2.65 -5.57
N MET A 120 12.07 2.55 -4.27
CA MET A 120 11.30 1.42 -3.74
C MET A 120 9.90 1.32 -4.36
N VAL A 121 9.19 2.44 -4.52
CA VAL A 121 7.85 2.45 -5.14
C VAL A 121 7.92 2.04 -6.61
N LEU A 122 8.90 2.55 -7.37
CA LEU A 122 9.06 2.18 -8.78
C LEU A 122 9.44 0.71 -8.96
N THR A 123 10.37 0.20 -8.14
CA THR A 123 10.69 -1.23 -8.13
C THR A 123 9.46 -2.06 -7.79
N LYS A 124 8.66 -1.62 -6.80
CA LYS A 124 7.43 -2.33 -6.43
C LYS A 124 6.44 -2.42 -7.58
N LEU A 125 6.17 -1.27 -8.20
CA LEU A 125 5.26 -1.19 -9.33
C LEU A 125 5.74 -2.07 -10.49
N PHE A 126 7.03 -2.02 -10.81
CA PHE A 126 7.63 -2.83 -11.88
C PHE A 126 7.47 -4.32 -11.63
N VAL A 127 7.80 -4.80 -10.42
CA VAL A 127 7.70 -6.22 -10.11
C VAL A 127 6.24 -6.68 -10.10
N VAL A 128 5.31 -5.91 -9.54
CA VAL A 128 3.88 -6.25 -9.56
C VAL A 128 3.38 -6.37 -11.00
N ALA A 129 3.78 -5.44 -11.88
CA ALA A 129 3.44 -5.52 -13.30
C ALA A 129 4.07 -6.76 -13.97
N ALA A 130 5.36 -7.02 -13.73
CA ALA A 130 6.07 -8.16 -14.31
C ALA A 130 5.48 -9.50 -13.86
N LEU A 131 5.17 -9.66 -12.57
CA LEU A 131 4.51 -10.86 -12.03
C LEU A 131 3.10 -11.02 -12.62
N GLY A 132 2.33 -9.93 -12.72
CA GLY A 132 1.02 -9.96 -13.35
C GLY A 132 1.09 -10.47 -14.80
N LEU A 133 2.09 -10.04 -15.56
CA LEU A 133 2.31 -10.48 -16.95
C LEU A 133 2.82 -11.93 -17.03
N ALA A 134 3.76 -12.32 -16.15
CA ALA A 134 4.29 -13.67 -16.12
C ALA A 134 3.23 -14.72 -15.76
N MET A 135 2.24 -14.33 -14.96
CA MET A 135 1.10 -15.18 -14.58
C MET A 135 0.12 -15.44 -15.73
N ILE A 136 0.14 -14.68 -16.84
CA ILE A 136 -0.76 -14.90 -17.99
C ILE A 136 -0.65 -16.33 -18.53
N GLY A 137 0.56 -16.88 -18.60
CA GLY A 137 0.78 -18.25 -19.08
C GLY A 137 0.26 -19.33 -18.14
N MET A 138 -0.08 -18.99 -16.91
CA MET A 138 -0.57 -19.91 -15.87
C MET A 138 -2.08 -19.77 -15.62
N TRP A 139 -2.79 -18.98 -16.43
CA TRP A 139 -4.22 -18.77 -16.23
C TRP A 139 -5.01 -20.06 -16.45
N GLN A 140 -5.74 -20.48 -15.42
CA GLN A 140 -6.67 -21.59 -15.50
C GLN A 140 -8.09 -21.04 -15.44
N LEU A 141 -8.83 -21.11 -16.55
CA LEU A 141 -10.22 -20.63 -16.62
C LEU A 141 -11.16 -21.38 -15.66
N HIS A 142 -10.77 -22.58 -15.19
CA HIS A 142 -11.48 -23.30 -14.14
C HIS A 142 -11.51 -22.54 -12.79
N ASN A 143 -10.54 -21.64 -12.55
CA ASN A 143 -10.51 -20.79 -11.36
C ASN A 143 -11.59 -19.68 -11.40
N ILE A 144 -12.22 -19.46 -12.55
CA ILE A 144 -13.45 -18.67 -12.66
C ILE A 144 -14.59 -19.52 -12.10
N GLY A 145 -14.67 -19.59 -10.78
CA GLY A 145 -15.72 -20.32 -10.08
C GLY A 145 -17.12 -19.84 -10.46
N ALA A 146 -18.12 -20.69 -10.20
CA ALA A 146 -19.53 -20.35 -10.43
C ALA A 146 -19.92 -19.06 -9.69
N MET A 147 -20.83 -18.29 -10.30
CA MET A 147 -21.34 -17.07 -9.68
C MET A 147 -22.02 -17.42 -8.34
N PRO A 148 -21.56 -16.86 -7.21
CA PRO A 148 -22.16 -17.16 -5.92
C PRO A 148 -23.57 -16.56 -5.83
N PRO A 149 -24.43 -17.10 -4.93
CA PRO A 149 -25.75 -16.53 -4.69
C PRO A 149 -25.67 -15.02 -4.41
N PHE A 150 -26.61 -14.25 -4.96
CA PHE A 150 -26.56 -12.78 -4.95
C PHE A 150 -26.38 -12.18 -3.55
N GLY A 151 -27.08 -12.71 -2.54
CA GLY A 151 -26.94 -12.26 -1.15
C GLY A 151 -25.53 -12.47 -0.57
N LYS A 152 -24.88 -13.61 -0.89
CA LYS A 152 -23.51 -13.88 -0.47
C LYS A 152 -22.51 -12.99 -1.23
N LEU A 153 -22.73 -12.80 -2.53
CA LEU A 153 -21.90 -11.94 -3.37
C LEU A 153 -21.82 -10.50 -2.82
N ILE A 154 -22.97 -9.91 -2.45
CA ILE A 154 -23.00 -8.55 -1.88
C ILE A 154 -22.31 -8.52 -0.52
N LYS A 155 -22.62 -9.46 0.38
CA LYS A 155 -22.01 -9.51 1.71
C LYS A 155 -20.48 -9.58 1.61
N ASP A 156 -19.97 -10.50 0.81
CA ASP A 156 -18.53 -10.69 0.65
C ASP A 156 -17.88 -9.49 -0.06
N ALA A 157 -18.60 -8.84 -0.99
CA ALA A 157 -18.11 -7.64 -1.67
C ALA A 157 -17.98 -6.45 -0.71
N ILE A 158 -18.93 -6.28 0.21
CA ILE A 158 -18.87 -5.25 1.26
C ILE A 158 -17.69 -5.51 2.20
N ILE A 159 -17.45 -6.77 2.58
CA ILE A 159 -16.29 -7.14 3.42
C ILE A 159 -14.97 -6.87 2.67
N THR A 160 -14.96 -7.06 1.35
CA THR A 160 -13.77 -6.86 0.51
C THR A 160 -13.51 -5.39 0.17
N LEU A 161 -14.54 -4.52 0.21
CA LEU A 161 -14.45 -3.11 -0.17
C LEU A 161 -13.32 -2.35 0.52
N PRO A 162 -13.11 -2.41 1.84
CA PRO A 162 -12.02 -1.69 2.50
C PRO A 162 -10.64 -2.03 1.91
N PHE A 163 -10.40 -3.30 1.58
CA PHE A 163 -9.15 -3.76 0.98
C PHE A 163 -9.00 -3.25 -0.46
N THR A 164 -10.08 -3.30 -1.25
CA THR A 164 -10.09 -2.75 -2.61
C THR A 164 -9.83 -1.24 -2.62
N LEU A 165 -10.50 -0.50 -1.72
CA LEU A 165 -10.34 0.95 -1.57
C LEU A 165 -8.91 1.33 -1.18
N THR A 166 -8.35 0.65 -0.18
CA THR A 166 -7.01 0.93 0.35
C THR A 166 -5.89 0.48 -0.59
N SER A 167 -6.14 -0.44 -1.52
CA SER A 167 -5.12 -0.98 -2.44
C SER A 167 -4.45 0.06 -3.35
N ILE A 168 -5.14 1.14 -3.69
CA ILE A 168 -4.63 2.24 -4.54
C ILE A 168 -4.79 3.62 -3.89
N LEU A 169 -4.93 3.65 -2.56
CA LEU A 169 -5.03 4.87 -1.77
C LEU A 169 -3.64 5.50 -1.61
N PHE A 170 -3.50 6.77 -1.98
CA PHE A 170 -2.24 7.51 -1.80
C PHE A 170 -2.44 8.92 -1.21
N LEU A 171 -3.46 9.10 -0.37
CA LEU A 171 -3.81 10.40 0.24
C LEU A 171 -2.64 11.08 0.95
N GLN A 172 -1.83 10.33 1.70
CA GLN A 172 -0.70 10.89 2.44
C GLN A 172 0.31 11.62 1.53
N THR A 173 0.37 11.25 0.25
CA THR A 173 1.24 11.91 -0.74
C THR A 173 0.60 13.10 -1.44
N LEU A 174 -0.74 13.17 -1.46
CA LEU A 174 -1.48 14.24 -2.14
C LEU A 174 -1.29 15.59 -1.42
N SER A 175 -1.27 15.59 -0.09
CA SER A 175 -1.13 16.84 0.67
C SER A 175 0.24 17.51 0.42
N PRO A 176 1.39 16.84 0.60
CA PRO A 176 2.69 17.40 0.25
C PRO A 176 2.82 17.77 -1.23
N MET A 177 2.20 17.00 -2.15
CA MET A 177 2.20 17.30 -3.58
C MET A 177 1.51 18.63 -3.88
N VAL A 178 0.30 18.84 -3.35
CA VAL A 178 -0.46 20.07 -3.55
C VAL A 178 0.28 21.26 -2.93
N ILE A 179 0.83 21.09 -1.72
CA ILE A 179 1.65 22.12 -1.05
C ILE A 179 2.87 22.50 -1.91
N SER A 180 3.58 21.50 -2.45
CA SER A 180 4.74 21.72 -3.33
C SER A 180 4.38 22.47 -4.61
N TYR A 181 3.23 22.18 -5.21
CA TYR A 181 2.74 22.94 -6.37
C TYR A 181 2.33 24.37 -5.99
N ARG A 182 1.69 24.58 -4.83
CA ARG A 182 1.36 25.93 -4.33
C ARG A 182 2.57 26.79 -4.03
N ALA A 183 3.68 26.18 -3.59
CA ALA A 183 4.92 26.91 -3.34
C ALA A 183 5.57 27.44 -4.63
N LYS A 184 5.29 26.81 -5.79
CA LYS A 184 5.90 27.15 -7.09
C LYS A 184 5.01 28.00 -7.98
N GLU A 185 3.70 27.96 -7.78
CA GLU A 185 2.71 28.59 -8.66
C GLU A 185 1.84 29.58 -7.90
N GLN A 186 1.70 30.79 -8.44
CA GLN A 186 0.89 31.87 -7.85
C GLN A 186 -0.62 31.61 -8.04
N SER A 187 -1.03 30.97 -9.14
CA SER A 187 -2.45 30.73 -9.47
C SER A 187 -2.96 29.41 -8.88
N ARG A 188 -4.02 29.50 -8.07
CA ARG A 188 -4.70 28.33 -7.48
C ARG A 188 -5.28 27.39 -8.54
N GLU A 189 -5.74 27.92 -9.67
CA GLU A 189 -6.30 27.12 -10.75
C GLU A 189 -5.25 26.25 -11.44
N VAL A 190 -4.05 26.81 -11.65
CA VAL A 190 -2.91 26.09 -12.25
C VAL A 190 -2.43 24.98 -11.33
N VAL A 191 -2.35 25.24 -10.02
CA VAL A 191 -2.06 24.23 -8.99
C VAL A 191 -3.06 23.09 -9.04
N ARG A 192 -4.37 23.42 -9.02
CA ARG A 192 -5.45 22.43 -9.06
C ARG A 192 -5.35 21.56 -10.32
N TYR A 193 -5.14 22.18 -11.48
CA TYR A 193 -4.98 21.46 -12.75
C TYR A 193 -3.77 20.51 -12.73
N LYS A 194 -2.60 20.97 -12.28
CA LYS A 194 -1.38 20.15 -12.21
C LYS A 194 -1.55 18.99 -11.22
N ALA A 195 -2.11 19.25 -10.04
CA ALA A 195 -2.37 18.22 -9.02
C ALA A 195 -3.36 17.16 -9.52
N LEU A 196 -4.47 17.58 -10.13
CA LEU A 196 -5.44 16.65 -10.70
C LEU A 196 -4.86 15.83 -11.86
N ARG A 197 -4.03 16.44 -12.73
CA ARG A 197 -3.35 15.71 -13.81
C ARG A 197 -2.39 14.66 -13.25
N ALA A 198 -1.59 15.01 -12.26
CA ALA A 198 -0.67 14.07 -11.61
C ALA A 198 -1.42 12.92 -10.93
N MET A 199 -2.49 13.24 -10.19
CA MET A 199 -3.37 12.25 -9.56
C MET A 199 -4.00 11.30 -10.60
N ASN A 200 -4.54 11.83 -11.70
CA ASN A 200 -5.18 11.01 -12.72
C ASN A 200 -4.20 10.02 -13.38
N ILE A 201 -2.98 10.46 -13.67
CA ILE A 201 -1.93 9.60 -14.23
C ILE A 201 -1.54 8.52 -13.21
N ALA A 202 -1.27 8.90 -11.96
CA ALA A 202 -0.93 7.96 -10.90
C ALA A 202 -2.05 6.94 -10.65
N PHE A 203 -3.29 7.40 -10.59
CA PHE A 203 -4.47 6.56 -10.42
C PHE A 203 -4.62 5.56 -11.57
N ALA A 204 -4.47 5.99 -12.83
CA ALA A 204 -4.56 5.11 -13.98
C ALA A 204 -3.48 4.02 -13.97
N ILE A 205 -2.23 4.39 -13.68
CA ILE A 205 -1.10 3.45 -13.60
C ILE A 205 -1.34 2.43 -12.48
N LEU A 206 -1.72 2.89 -11.29
CA LEU A 206 -1.99 2.03 -10.14
C LEU A 206 -3.20 1.12 -10.39
N PHE A 207 -4.29 1.67 -10.92
CA PHE A 207 -5.48 0.89 -11.26
C PHE A 207 -5.14 -0.22 -12.25
N ILE A 208 -4.54 0.12 -13.39
CA ILE A 208 -4.19 -0.88 -14.42
C ILE A 208 -3.28 -1.95 -13.82
N THR A 209 -2.23 -1.55 -13.10
CA THR A 209 -1.22 -2.49 -12.60
C THR A 209 -1.77 -3.39 -11.49
N VAL A 210 -2.40 -2.81 -10.46
CA VAL A 210 -2.91 -3.55 -9.29
C VAL A 210 -4.11 -4.39 -9.66
N PHE A 211 -5.04 -3.85 -10.46
CA PHE A 211 -6.21 -4.60 -10.90
C PHE A 211 -5.81 -5.77 -11.79
N PHE A 212 -4.91 -5.53 -12.76
CA PHE A 212 -4.41 -6.59 -13.63
C PHE A 212 -3.69 -7.67 -12.84
N TYR A 213 -2.81 -7.29 -11.91
CA TYR A 213 -2.15 -8.23 -11.02
C TYR A 213 -3.15 -9.05 -10.19
N ALA A 214 -4.15 -8.42 -9.58
CA ALA A 214 -5.15 -9.12 -8.77
C ALA A 214 -5.99 -10.13 -9.58
N VAL A 215 -6.39 -9.75 -10.81
CA VAL A 215 -7.08 -10.67 -11.74
C VAL A 215 -6.17 -11.81 -12.15
N SER A 216 -4.95 -11.50 -12.58
CA SER A 216 -3.97 -12.49 -13.02
C SER A 216 -3.63 -13.50 -11.92
N PHE A 217 -3.41 -13.00 -10.70
CA PHE A 217 -3.18 -13.81 -9.51
C PHE A 217 -4.38 -14.72 -9.20
N THR A 218 -5.60 -14.20 -9.26
CA THR A 218 -6.82 -15.00 -9.02
C THR A 218 -7.03 -16.09 -10.06
N LEU A 219 -6.61 -15.86 -11.31
CA LEU A 219 -6.73 -16.84 -12.39
C LEU A 219 -5.62 -17.89 -12.35
N ALA A 220 -4.44 -17.53 -11.85
CA ALA A 220 -3.30 -18.44 -11.72
C ALA A 220 -3.35 -19.29 -10.44
N MET A 221 -3.83 -18.73 -9.32
CA MET A 221 -3.84 -19.40 -8.01
C MET A 221 -5.16 -20.12 -7.74
N GLY A 222 -5.08 -21.41 -7.41
CA GLY A 222 -6.21 -22.18 -6.91
C GLY A 222 -6.58 -21.79 -5.46
N ARG A 223 -7.73 -22.30 -5.02
CA ARG A 223 -8.27 -22.00 -3.69
C ARG A 223 -7.46 -22.67 -2.57
N GLU A 224 -6.85 -23.82 -2.84
CA GLU A 224 -6.06 -24.55 -1.86
C GLU A 224 -4.75 -23.84 -1.53
N GLU A 225 -4.08 -23.25 -2.52
CA GLU A 225 -2.81 -22.54 -2.26
C GLU A 225 -3.04 -21.20 -1.56
N ALA A 226 -4.17 -20.54 -1.83
CA ALA A 226 -4.57 -19.34 -1.09
C ALA A 226 -4.85 -19.63 0.40
N LEU A 227 -5.43 -20.80 0.72
CA LEU A 227 -5.66 -21.23 2.10
C LEU A 227 -4.35 -21.55 2.82
N LYS A 228 -3.41 -22.22 2.15
CA LYS A 228 -2.06 -22.45 2.71
C LYS A 228 -1.34 -21.14 3.04
N ALA A 229 -1.49 -20.10 2.21
CA ALA A 229 -0.94 -18.77 2.46
C ALA A 229 -1.46 -18.18 3.78
N TYR A 230 -2.77 -18.26 3.96
CA TYR A 230 -3.45 -17.72 5.13
C TYR A 230 -3.04 -18.46 6.40
N GLU A 231 -3.01 -19.80 6.38
CA GLU A 231 -2.60 -20.62 7.53
C GLU A 231 -1.14 -20.40 7.94
N GLN A 232 -0.25 -20.25 6.96
CA GLN A 232 1.17 -20.01 7.21
C GLN A 232 1.50 -18.55 7.53
N ASN A 233 0.52 -17.63 7.52
CA ASN A 233 0.72 -16.18 7.66
C ASN A 233 1.79 -15.63 6.71
N VAL A 234 1.94 -16.23 5.53
CA VAL A 234 2.89 -15.78 4.50
C VAL A 234 2.16 -14.94 3.46
N SER A 235 2.87 -13.95 2.91
CA SER A 235 2.28 -13.07 1.92
C SER A 235 1.87 -13.85 0.65
N ALA A 236 0.75 -13.44 0.04
CA ALA A 236 0.26 -14.03 -1.22
C ALA A 236 1.33 -14.07 -2.32
N LEU A 237 2.22 -13.08 -2.32
CA LEU A 237 3.33 -12.94 -3.24
C LEU A 237 4.45 -13.97 -2.99
N ALA A 238 4.71 -14.33 -1.72
CA ALA A 238 5.66 -15.39 -1.38
C ALA A 238 5.19 -16.76 -1.88
N ILE A 239 3.88 -16.99 -1.93
CA ILE A 239 3.32 -18.21 -2.54
C ILE A 239 3.36 -18.15 -4.06
N ALA A 240 3.02 -17.01 -4.69
CA ALA A 240 3.19 -16.86 -6.14
C ALA A 240 4.63 -17.15 -6.60
N ALA A 241 5.62 -16.81 -5.77
CA ALA A 241 7.02 -17.11 -6.05
C ALA A 241 7.33 -18.62 -6.11
N GLN A 242 6.58 -19.48 -5.40
CA GLN A 242 6.79 -20.93 -5.44
C GLN A 242 6.38 -21.56 -6.78
N PHE A 243 5.52 -20.89 -7.56
CA PHE A 243 5.09 -21.36 -8.89
C PHE A 243 6.09 -21.05 -10.00
N PHE A 244 7.03 -20.13 -9.76
CA PHE A 244 8.09 -19.82 -10.71
C PHE A 244 9.31 -20.69 -10.40
N PRO A 245 9.75 -21.56 -11.32
CA PRO A 245 10.94 -22.36 -11.10
C PRO A 245 12.18 -21.46 -10.96
N GLY A 246 12.92 -21.67 -9.86
CA GLY A 246 14.13 -20.93 -9.53
C GLY A 246 13.97 -19.98 -8.35
N SER A 247 15.04 -19.79 -7.58
CA SER A 247 15.06 -18.96 -6.37
C SER A 247 14.83 -17.46 -6.61
N TRP A 248 14.86 -17.01 -7.88
CA TRP A 248 14.73 -15.60 -8.26
C TRP A 248 13.40 -14.97 -7.79
N ALA A 249 12.28 -15.71 -7.90
CA ALA A 249 10.98 -15.18 -7.52
C ALA A 249 10.86 -15.01 -6.00
N THR A 250 11.52 -15.88 -5.22
CA THR A 250 11.62 -15.76 -3.76
C THR A 250 12.39 -14.49 -3.39
N TYR A 251 13.56 -14.23 -3.99
CA TYR A 251 14.33 -13.00 -3.76
C TYR A 251 13.55 -11.74 -4.12
N VAL A 252 12.86 -11.77 -5.26
CA VAL A 252 11.99 -10.67 -5.71
C VAL A 252 10.83 -10.45 -4.74
N GLY A 253 10.26 -11.53 -4.19
CA GLY A 253 9.18 -11.46 -3.22
C GLY A 253 9.59 -10.86 -1.88
N VAL A 254 10.79 -11.22 -1.42
CA VAL A 254 11.41 -10.65 -0.20
C VAL A 254 11.67 -9.17 -0.36
N ALA A 255 12.32 -8.78 -1.47
CA ALA A 255 12.63 -7.39 -1.76
C ALA A 255 11.34 -6.55 -1.83
N LEU A 256 10.31 -7.08 -2.48
CA LEU A 256 9.00 -6.44 -2.53
C LEU A 256 8.36 -6.22 -1.17
N ASN A 257 8.40 -7.23 -0.30
CA ASN A 257 7.79 -7.14 1.02
C ASN A 257 8.51 -6.09 1.87
N ILE A 258 9.85 -6.17 1.95
CA ILE A 258 10.66 -5.18 2.66
C ILE A 258 10.39 -3.77 2.13
N PHE A 259 10.38 -3.59 0.80
CA PHE A 259 10.10 -2.29 0.18
C PHE A 259 8.67 -1.81 0.46
N ALA A 260 7.68 -2.71 0.47
CA ALA A 260 6.30 -2.36 0.79
C ALA A 260 6.18 -1.83 2.22
N VAL A 261 6.77 -2.52 3.19
CA VAL A 261 6.66 -2.09 4.59
C VAL A 261 7.53 -0.85 4.87
N MET A 262 8.73 -0.76 4.29
CA MET A 262 9.57 0.45 4.39
C MET A 262 8.91 1.68 3.78
N THR A 263 8.29 1.55 2.59
CA THR A 263 7.58 2.66 1.95
C THR A 263 6.32 3.06 2.72
N ALA A 264 5.63 2.10 3.35
CA ALA A 264 4.53 2.41 4.25
C ALA A 264 5.04 3.18 5.48
N PHE A 265 6.09 2.69 6.14
CA PHE A 265 6.72 3.33 7.29
C PHE A 265 7.14 4.78 6.99
N PHE A 266 7.80 5.02 5.85
CA PHE A 266 8.17 6.36 5.38
C PHE A 266 6.98 7.22 4.93
N GLY A 267 5.81 6.64 4.71
CA GLY A 267 4.60 7.40 4.38
C GLY A 267 3.85 7.95 5.59
N TYR A 268 4.13 7.42 6.80
CA TYR A 268 3.53 7.87 8.06
C TYR A 268 4.45 8.78 8.88
N ILE A 269 5.75 8.83 8.55
CA ILE A 269 6.75 9.73 9.13
C ILE A 269 6.92 10.93 8.22
#